data_AF-A0A9X2LMZ6-F1
#
_entry.id   AF-A0A9X2LMZ6-F1
#
_cell.length_a   1.000
_cell.length_b   1.000
_cell.length_c   1.000
_cell.angle_alpha   90.00
_cell.angle_beta   90.00
_cell.angle_gamma   90.00
#
_symmetry.space_group_name_H-M   'P 1'
#
loop_
_entity.id
_entity.type
_entity.pdbx_description
1 polymer ?
#
loop_
_entity_poly.entity_id
_entity_poly.type
_entity_poly.pdbx_seq_one_letter_code
_entity_poly.pdbx_strand_id
1 'polypeptide(L)'
;MPRSTCPDAGSAVPRAASRRRALRALGALAVLAAAVTGCASAGEPVGAGRTAPASAPSRLWPQATPAPSPSGPQHDGETATKVPGVAPVPSGDIHKVDAYAAVKAEVTANRNSVTGADALDDATAAKVTSSCSSARQQQRDCPIRKPVYSDLTGDGRQDLIVGIEMEDHFLSLRAYTLVKGVLTRVLSTVAQPSSVEVAGRDLIVWEPWTTPHYALRSVYTWNTQNHYMDFRRYEIRRAESGAAPATPRDPERRR
;
A
#
# COMPACT_ATOMS: atom_id res chain seq x y z
N MET A 1 4.24 24.73 -87.87
CA MET A 1 4.47 23.95 -89.10
C MET A 1 5.16 22.64 -88.74
N PRO A 2 4.82 21.55 -89.44
CA PRO A 2 4.38 20.30 -88.81
C PRO A 2 5.13 19.07 -89.33
N ARG A 3 4.75 17.87 -88.89
CA ARG A 3 4.48 16.67 -89.71
C ARG A 3 4.05 15.53 -88.78
N SER A 4 2.79 15.09 -88.87
CA SER A 4 2.37 13.88 -89.62
C SER A 4 2.32 12.68 -88.67
N THR A 5 1.31 11.79 -88.61
CA THR A 5 0.23 11.41 -89.52
C THR A 5 -0.68 10.41 -88.77
N CYS A 6 -1.99 10.40 -89.05
CA CYS A 6 -2.92 9.29 -88.74
C CYS A 6 -2.66 8.06 -89.65
N PRO A 7 -3.29 6.90 -89.39
CA PRO A 7 -4.57 6.67 -90.10
C PRO A 7 -5.66 5.92 -89.31
N ASP A 8 -6.87 6.08 -89.86
CA ASP A 8 -8.15 5.45 -89.58
C ASP A 8 -8.16 3.92 -89.65
N ALA A 9 -9.10 3.29 -88.93
CA ALA A 9 -10.24 2.58 -89.52
C ALA A 9 -10.94 1.69 -88.47
N GLY A 10 -12.27 1.78 -88.36
CA GLY A 10 -13.01 0.83 -87.52
C GLY A 10 -14.46 1.19 -87.18
N SER A 11 -15.30 1.27 -88.21
CA SER A 11 -16.68 0.74 -88.29
C SER A 11 -17.59 0.65 -87.04
N ALA A 12 -18.77 1.29 -87.17
CA ALA A 12 -20.12 0.80 -86.83
C ALA A 12 -20.50 0.43 -85.37
N VAL A 13 -21.06 1.41 -84.64
CA VAL A 13 -22.46 1.52 -84.09
C VAL A 13 -23.35 0.24 -84.11
N PRO A 14 -24.32 -0.04 -83.18
CA PRO A 14 -24.74 0.60 -81.90
C PRO A 14 -25.06 -0.37 -80.72
N ARG A 15 -25.54 0.24 -79.62
CA ARG A 15 -26.64 -0.19 -78.72
C ARG A 15 -26.34 -0.99 -77.44
N ALA A 16 -26.96 -0.45 -76.38
CA ALA A 16 -27.49 -1.14 -75.20
C ALA A 16 -26.54 -1.44 -74.02
N ALA A 17 -26.21 -0.40 -73.24
CA ALA A 17 -25.84 -0.62 -71.83
C ALA A 17 -26.15 0.57 -70.89
N SER A 18 -27.14 1.42 -71.20
CA SER A 18 -27.48 2.59 -70.35
C SER A 18 -28.47 2.30 -69.21
N ARG A 19 -28.88 1.03 -68.99
CA ARG A 19 -29.82 0.68 -67.90
C ARG A 19 -29.18 -0.01 -66.68
N ARG A 20 -27.89 -0.38 -66.74
CA ARG A 20 -27.21 -1.08 -65.61
C ARG A 20 -26.52 -0.15 -64.61
N ARG A 21 -26.43 1.17 -64.87
CA ARG A 21 -25.78 2.13 -63.96
C ARG A 21 -26.73 2.76 -62.94
N ALA A 22 -28.03 2.89 -63.24
CA ALA A 22 -29.00 3.48 -62.32
C ALA A 22 -29.39 2.56 -61.15
N LEU A 23 -29.38 1.23 -61.35
CA LEU A 23 -29.70 0.26 -60.29
C LEU A 23 -28.54 0.03 -59.30
N ARG A 24 -27.29 0.37 -59.67
CA ARG A 24 -26.14 0.28 -58.75
C ARG A 24 -26.03 1.48 -57.80
N ALA A 25 -26.54 2.64 -58.20
CA ALA A 25 -26.53 3.84 -57.35
C ALA A 25 -27.56 3.77 -56.21
N LEU A 26 -28.73 3.16 -56.46
CA LEU A 26 -29.75 2.95 -55.44
C LEU A 26 -29.38 1.84 -54.43
N GLY A 27 -28.66 0.80 -54.87
CA GLY A 27 -28.14 -0.23 -53.97
C GLY A 27 -27.02 0.29 -53.05
N ALA A 28 -26.15 1.15 -53.55
CA ALA A 28 -25.06 1.73 -52.74
C ALA A 28 -25.58 2.70 -51.66
N LEU A 29 -26.63 3.49 -51.93
CA LEU A 29 -27.25 4.35 -50.90
C LEU A 29 -27.98 3.53 -49.82
N ALA A 30 -28.60 2.40 -50.18
CA ALA A 30 -29.28 1.54 -49.19
C ALA A 30 -28.29 0.83 -48.26
N VAL A 31 -27.11 0.43 -48.76
CA VAL A 31 -26.06 -0.21 -47.93
C VAL A 31 -25.36 0.81 -47.02
N LEU A 32 -25.20 2.07 -47.45
CA LEU A 32 -24.67 3.16 -46.60
C LEU A 32 -25.67 3.61 -45.52
N ALA A 33 -26.98 3.55 -45.77
CA ALA A 33 -28.00 3.87 -44.76
C ALA A 33 -28.13 2.78 -43.67
N ALA A 34 -27.84 1.52 -43.98
CA ALA A 34 -27.87 0.42 -43.02
C ALA A 34 -26.67 0.39 -42.04
N ALA A 35 -25.62 1.17 -42.30
CA ALA A 35 -24.43 1.23 -41.45
C ALA A 35 -24.54 2.22 -40.28
N VAL A 36 -25.65 2.97 -40.15
CA VAL A 36 -25.79 4.05 -39.14
C VAL A 36 -26.53 3.60 -37.87
N THR A 37 -27.02 2.36 -37.79
CA THR A 37 -27.72 1.84 -36.58
C THR A 37 -26.80 1.05 -35.63
N GLY A 38 -25.48 1.16 -35.78
CA GLY A 38 -24.49 0.33 -35.06
C GLY A 38 -23.95 0.86 -33.72
N CYS A 39 -24.38 2.04 -33.23
CA CYS A 39 -23.96 2.56 -31.91
C CYS A 39 -25.15 3.09 -31.11
N ALA A 40 -26.20 2.29 -30.97
CA ALA A 40 -27.33 2.63 -30.10
C ALA A 40 -27.70 1.44 -29.23
N SER A 41 -26.76 0.98 -28.40
CA SER A 41 -26.97 0.30 -27.10
C SER A 41 -25.62 -0.15 -26.54
N ALA A 42 -24.73 0.80 -26.24
CA ALA A 42 -23.90 0.56 -25.07
C ALA A 42 -24.88 0.70 -23.90
N GLY A 43 -25.10 -0.37 -23.12
CA GLY A 43 -25.98 -0.33 -21.96
C GLY A 43 -25.67 0.88 -21.08
N GLU A 44 -26.68 1.36 -20.35
CA GLU A 44 -26.50 2.49 -19.45
C GLU A 44 -25.30 2.26 -18.51
N PRO A 45 -24.45 3.27 -18.25
CA PRO A 45 -23.34 3.12 -17.32
C PRO A 45 -23.84 2.63 -15.97
N VAL A 46 -23.55 1.37 -15.64
CA VAL A 46 -23.88 0.81 -14.34
C VAL A 46 -22.85 1.35 -13.36
N GLY A 47 -23.29 2.15 -12.39
CA GLY A 47 -22.41 2.61 -11.32
C GLY A 47 -21.82 1.40 -10.58
N ALA A 48 -20.49 1.37 -10.42
CA ALA A 48 -19.76 0.32 -9.70
C ALA A 48 -19.99 0.33 -8.18
N GLY A 49 -21.12 0.88 -7.73
CA GLY A 49 -21.37 1.22 -6.34
C GLY A 49 -20.57 2.43 -5.86
N ARG A 50 -20.64 2.69 -4.55
CA ARG A 50 -19.86 3.75 -3.91
C ARG A 50 -18.39 3.33 -3.87
N THR A 51 -17.51 4.11 -4.49
CA THR A 51 -16.07 4.02 -4.24
C THR A 51 -15.81 4.44 -2.79
N ALA A 52 -15.10 3.61 -2.03
CA ALA A 52 -14.67 3.98 -0.70
C ALA A 52 -13.85 5.29 -0.77
N PRO A 53 -14.08 6.26 0.14
CA PRO A 53 -13.29 7.48 0.15
C PRO A 53 -11.80 7.13 0.33
N ALA A 54 -10.94 7.81 -0.42
CA ALA A 54 -9.50 7.66 -0.28
C ALA A 54 -9.08 8.20 1.09
N SER A 55 -8.60 7.32 1.98
CA SER A 55 -7.99 7.74 3.24
C SER A 55 -6.56 8.18 2.98
N ALA A 56 -6.22 9.40 3.39
CA ALA A 56 -4.83 9.85 3.39
C ALA A 56 -4.00 8.97 4.35
N PRO A 57 -2.75 8.61 3.99
CA PRO A 57 -1.86 7.90 4.90
C PRO A 57 -1.64 8.71 6.18
N SER A 58 -1.74 8.04 7.32
CA SER A 58 -1.44 8.60 8.64
C SER A 58 -0.06 8.13 9.08
N ARG A 59 0.85 9.08 9.32
CA ARG A 59 2.22 8.76 9.75
C ARG A 59 2.23 8.31 11.21
N LEU A 60 2.82 7.14 11.44
CA LEU A 60 3.12 6.62 12.77
C LEU A 60 4.41 7.26 13.28
N TRP A 61 4.42 7.63 14.55
CA TRP A 61 5.57 8.23 15.24
C TRP A 61 6.25 9.35 14.43
N PRO A 62 5.56 10.47 14.14
CA PRO A 62 6.09 11.51 13.26
C PRO A 62 7.36 12.19 13.75
N GLN A 63 7.71 12.02 15.04
CA GLN A 63 8.93 12.52 15.66
C GLN A 63 10.09 11.51 15.65
N ALA A 64 9.90 10.32 15.09
CA ALA A 64 10.95 9.31 15.01
C ALA A 64 12.04 9.73 14.02
N THR A 65 13.30 9.53 14.41
CA THR A 65 14.45 9.78 13.55
C THR A 65 14.41 8.82 12.35
N PRO A 66 14.41 9.32 11.10
CA PRO A 66 14.49 8.49 9.91
C PRO A 66 15.79 7.67 9.89
N ALA A 67 15.71 6.40 9.50
CA ALA A 67 16.92 5.61 9.27
C ALA A 67 17.71 6.13 8.06
N PRO A 68 19.04 5.97 8.04
CA PRO A 68 19.87 6.22 6.87
C PRO A 68 19.66 5.15 5.78
N SER A 69 20.28 5.33 4.62
CA SER A 69 20.24 4.33 3.55
C SER A 69 20.73 2.97 4.04
N PRO A 70 20.02 1.89 3.69
CA PRO A 70 20.26 0.58 4.27
C PRO A 70 21.60 -0.01 3.84
N SER A 71 22.19 -0.80 4.72
CA SER A 71 23.46 -1.52 4.49
C SER A 71 23.38 -3.02 4.76
N GLY A 72 22.20 -3.57 5.09
CA GLY A 72 22.04 -4.97 5.50
C GLY A 72 20.82 -5.69 4.91
N PRO A 73 20.74 -7.04 5.04
CA PRO A 73 19.61 -7.84 4.58
C PRO A 73 18.39 -7.68 5.50
N GLN A 74 17.20 -7.55 4.90
CA GLN A 74 15.91 -7.59 5.60
C GLN A 74 15.35 -9.01 5.68
N HIS A 75 14.54 -9.27 6.72
CA HIS A 75 13.90 -10.57 6.93
C HIS A 75 12.38 -10.45 6.84
N ASP A 76 11.78 -11.32 6.02
CA ASP A 76 10.34 -11.49 5.88
C ASP A 76 9.93 -12.95 6.15
N GLY A 77 8.65 -13.10 6.52
CA GLY A 77 7.99 -14.40 6.63
C GLY A 77 7.76 -14.84 8.05
N GLU A 78 6.50 -14.86 8.46
CA GLU A 78 6.02 -15.56 9.65
C GLU A 78 4.51 -15.77 9.55
N THR A 79 3.98 -16.63 10.41
CA THR A 79 2.55 -16.91 10.53
C THR A 79 1.98 -16.28 11.81
N ALA A 80 0.66 -16.13 11.84
CA ALA A 80 -0.03 -15.60 13.00
C ALA A 80 0.25 -16.45 14.24
N THR A 81 0.77 -15.82 15.29
CA THR A 81 1.28 -16.54 16.47
C THR A 81 0.65 -15.98 17.74
N LYS A 82 0.15 -16.87 18.60
CA LYS A 82 -0.36 -16.49 19.93
C LYS A 82 0.78 -15.91 20.76
N VAL A 83 0.57 -14.75 21.38
CA VAL A 83 1.54 -14.19 22.32
C VAL A 83 1.50 -14.99 23.63
N PRO A 84 2.62 -15.59 24.06
CA PRO A 84 2.66 -16.40 25.27
C PRO A 84 2.53 -15.52 26.52
N GLY A 85 1.95 -16.07 27.59
CA GLY A 85 1.90 -15.42 28.91
C GLY A 85 0.97 -14.21 29.05
N VAL A 86 0.27 -13.79 27.99
CA VAL A 86 -0.72 -12.71 28.05
C VAL A 86 -2.10 -13.27 28.39
N ALA A 87 -2.74 -12.69 29.40
CA ALA A 87 -4.09 -13.08 29.81
C ALA A 87 -5.11 -12.86 28.68
N PRO A 88 -6.12 -13.73 28.53
CA PRO A 88 -7.21 -13.48 27.59
C PRO A 88 -7.93 -12.17 27.92
N VAL A 89 -8.46 -11.53 26.88
CA VAL A 89 -9.25 -10.30 26.94
C VAL A 89 -10.67 -10.59 26.44
N PRO A 90 -11.59 -11.05 27.31
CA PRO A 90 -12.92 -11.49 26.90
C PRO A 90 -13.77 -10.40 26.24
N SER A 91 -13.51 -9.12 26.53
CA SER A 91 -14.24 -8.02 25.89
C SER A 91 -13.89 -7.81 24.41
N GLY A 92 -12.81 -8.42 23.92
CA GLY A 92 -12.31 -8.20 22.56
C GLY A 92 -11.83 -6.76 22.32
N ASP A 93 -11.45 -6.05 23.38
CA ASP A 93 -10.97 -4.68 23.33
C ASP A 93 -9.46 -4.67 23.55
N ILE A 94 -8.69 -4.45 22.48
CA ILE A 94 -7.24 -4.54 22.51
C ILE A 94 -6.59 -3.44 23.36
N HIS A 95 -7.30 -2.35 23.67
CA HIS A 95 -6.77 -1.31 24.56
C HIS A 95 -6.62 -1.79 26.01
N LYS A 96 -7.26 -2.90 26.37
CA LYS A 96 -7.07 -3.55 27.68
C LYS A 96 -5.80 -4.40 27.77
N VAL A 97 -5.12 -4.61 26.65
CA VAL A 97 -3.81 -5.27 26.62
C VAL A 97 -2.75 -4.26 27.02
N ASP A 98 -1.92 -4.61 28.00
CA ASP A 98 -0.67 -3.89 28.25
C ASP A 98 0.32 -4.22 27.13
N ALA A 99 0.46 -3.30 26.18
CA ALA A 99 1.33 -3.45 25.01
C ALA A 99 2.80 -3.72 25.40
N TYR A 100 3.29 -3.10 26.49
CA TYR A 100 4.67 -3.30 26.94
C TYR A 100 4.85 -4.68 27.56
N ALA A 101 3.86 -5.14 28.34
CA ALA A 101 3.88 -6.50 28.89
C ALA A 101 3.78 -7.56 27.78
N ALA A 102 2.96 -7.33 26.76
CA ALA A 102 2.84 -8.23 25.61
C ALA A 102 4.16 -8.37 24.85
N VAL A 103 4.79 -7.25 24.50
CA VAL A 103 6.10 -7.25 23.82
C VAL A 103 7.16 -7.91 24.69
N LYS A 104 7.19 -7.60 26.00
CA LYS A 104 8.12 -8.24 26.94
C LYS A 104 7.93 -9.75 27.01
N ALA A 105 6.69 -10.23 27.06
CA ALA A 105 6.39 -11.65 27.12
C ALA A 105 6.86 -12.38 25.85
N GLU A 106 6.64 -11.78 24.69
CA GLU A 106 7.10 -12.30 23.41
C GLU A 106 8.62 -12.33 23.29
N VAL A 107 9.30 -11.22 23.60
CA VAL A 107 10.77 -11.14 23.59
C VAL A 107 11.38 -12.14 24.57
N THR A 108 10.76 -12.35 25.72
CA THR A 108 11.22 -13.36 26.70
C THR A 108 11.09 -14.78 26.14
N ALA A 109 9.99 -15.08 25.44
CA ALA A 109 9.76 -16.39 24.84
C ALA A 109 10.71 -16.66 23.65
N ASN A 110 11.08 -15.62 22.91
CA ASN A 110 11.91 -15.71 21.71
C ASN A 110 13.37 -15.25 21.94
N ARG A 111 13.85 -15.21 23.19
CA ARG A 111 15.15 -14.60 23.56
C ARG A 111 16.38 -15.19 22.85
N ASN A 112 16.26 -16.41 22.33
CA ASN A 112 17.33 -17.13 21.64
C ASN A 112 17.20 -17.04 20.11
N SER A 113 16.21 -16.30 19.60
CA SER A 113 16.03 -16.10 18.16
C SER A 113 17.06 -15.08 17.69
N VAL A 114 18.06 -15.56 16.93
CA VAL A 114 19.16 -14.74 16.41
C VAL A 114 18.99 -14.38 14.93
N THR A 115 17.97 -14.93 14.27
CA THR A 115 17.62 -14.64 12.87
C THR A 115 16.09 -14.55 12.69
N GLY A 116 15.65 -13.94 11.59
CA GLY A 116 14.24 -13.82 11.25
C GLY A 116 13.53 -12.62 11.90
N ALA A 117 12.22 -12.51 11.69
CA ALA A 117 11.44 -11.34 12.10
C ALA A 117 11.26 -11.21 13.62
N ASP A 118 11.44 -12.30 14.37
CA ASP A 118 11.45 -12.31 15.83
C ASP A 118 12.78 -11.91 16.47
N ALA A 119 13.87 -11.90 15.69
CA ALA A 119 15.20 -11.62 16.22
C ALA A 119 15.31 -10.15 16.67
N LEU A 120 15.84 -9.97 17.87
CA LEU A 120 16.31 -8.70 18.40
C LEU A 120 17.78 -8.89 18.78
N ASP A 121 18.57 -7.83 18.69
CA ASP A 121 19.90 -7.84 19.28
C ASP A 121 19.80 -8.01 20.81
N ASP A 122 20.80 -8.66 21.42
CA ASP A 122 20.80 -9.00 22.84
C ASP A 122 20.63 -7.76 23.74
N ALA A 123 21.23 -6.63 23.34
CA ALA A 123 21.15 -5.38 24.08
C ALA A 123 19.71 -4.84 24.09
N THR A 124 19.03 -4.83 22.94
CA THR A 124 17.64 -4.44 22.79
C THR A 124 16.71 -5.37 23.56
N ALA A 125 16.89 -6.69 23.44
CA ALA A 125 16.10 -7.67 24.19
C ALA A 125 16.25 -7.48 25.72
N ALA A 126 17.45 -7.21 26.20
CA ALA A 126 17.71 -6.90 27.61
C ALA A 126 17.04 -5.59 28.05
N LYS A 127 17.07 -4.53 27.23
CA LYS A 127 16.39 -3.26 27.54
C LYS A 127 14.87 -3.42 27.60
N VAL A 128 14.27 -4.12 26.64
CA VAL A 128 12.83 -4.43 26.62
C VAL A 128 12.42 -5.14 27.92
N THR A 129 13.18 -6.16 28.33
CA THR A 129 12.85 -6.98 29.50
C THR A 129 13.07 -6.26 30.83
N SER A 130 14.12 -5.43 30.94
CA SER A 130 14.49 -4.73 32.19
C SER A 130 13.84 -3.35 32.38
N SER A 131 13.64 -2.59 31.30
CA SER A 131 13.40 -1.14 31.38
C SER A 131 12.02 -0.70 30.90
N CYS A 132 11.28 -1.54 30.19
CA CYS A 132 9.94 -1.21 29.71
C CYS A 132 8.82 -1.62 30.68
N SER A 133 7.86 -0.72 30.91
CA SER A 133 6.60 -0.98 31.64
C SER A 133 5.52 0.04 31.28
N SER A 134 4.24 -0.35 31.39
CA SER A 134 3.09 0.54 31.20
C SER A 134 2.96 1.66 32.24
N ALA A 135 3.54 1.50 33.43
CA ALA A 135 3.62 2.57 34.43
C ALA A 135 4.71 3.61 34.07
N ARG A 136 5.62 3.28 33.15
CA ARG A 136 6.78 4.08 32.77
C ARG A 136 6.89 4.14 31.25
N GLN A 137 5.78 4.45 30.59
CA GLN A 137 5.58 4.41 29.13
C GLN A 137 6.61 5.22 28.32
N GLN A 138 7.40 6.07 28.97
CA GLN A 138 8.35 7.01 28.37
C GLN A 138 9.64 7.08 29.20
N GLN A 139 10.05 5.99 29.84
CA GLN A 139 11.42 5.92 30.35
C GLN A 139 12.39 6.09 29.18
N ARG A 140 13.41 6.93 29.38
CA ARG A 140 14.40 7.29 28.33
C ARG A 140 15.06 6.07 27.68
N ASP A 141 15.08 4.94 28.36
CA ASP A 141 15.80 3.73 27.93
C ASP A 141 14.89 2.62 27.40
N CYS A 142 13.58 2.81 27.35
CA CYS A 142 12.68 1.81 26.78
C CYS A 142 12.64 1.96 25.24
N PRO A 143 13.11 0.97 24.46
CA PRO A 143 13.16 1.07 23.00
C PRO A 143 11.79 0.88 22.33
N ILE A 144 10.73 0.62 23.11
CA ILE A 144 9.38 0.44 22.57
C ILE A 144 8.77 1.81 22.29
N ARG A 145 8.46 2.08 21.02
CA ARG A 145 7.72 3.28 20.62
C ARG A 145 6.31 3.25 21.18
N LYS A 146 5.73 4.44 21.39
CA LYS A 146 4.36 4.58 21.90
C LYS A 146 3.38 3.69 21.10
N PRO A 147 2.60 2.82 21.74
CA PRO A 147 1.61 1.99 21.06
C PRO A 147 0.66 2.80 20.17
N VAL A 148 0.38 2.28 18.98
CA VAL A 148 -0.60 2.85 18.05
C VAL A 148 -1.71 1.83 17.81
N TYR A 149 -2.92 2.31 17.58
CA TYR A 149 -4.09 1.47 17.34
C TYR A 149 -4.74 1.84 16.01
N SER A 150 -5.06 0.84 15.20
CA SER A 150 -5.79 1.00 13.93
C SER A 150 -6.49 -0.31 13.56
N ASP A 151 -7.62 -0.25 12.87
CA ASP A 151 -8.30 -1.44 12.32
C ASP A 151 -7.59 -1.89 11.03
N LEU A 152 -6.68 -2.87 11.16
CA LEU A 152 -5.95 -3.49 10.06
C LEU A 152 -6.72 -4.71 9.51
N THR A 153 -7.34 -5.48 10.40
CA THR A 153 -8.05 -6.72 10.08
C THR A 153 -9.41 -6.49 9.40
N GLY A 154 -9.94 -5.26 9.48
CA GLY A 154 -11.21 -4.82 8.89
C GLY A 154 -12.44 -5.41 9.56
N ASP A 155 -12.33 -5.84 10.81
CA ASP A 155 -13.43 -6.40 11.59
C ASP A 155 -14.17 -5.32 12.42
N GLY A 156 -13.78 -4.05 12.27
CA GLY A 156 -14.33 -2.91 12.99
C GLY A 156 -13.74 -2.74 14.40
N ARG A 157 -12.78 -3.57 14.80
CA ARG A 157 -12.04 -3.45 16.07
C ARG A 157 -10.64 -2.93 15.79
N GLN A 158 -10.07 -2.28 16.80
CA GLN A 158 -8.70 -1.81 16.70
C GLN A 158 -7.72 -2.98 16.85
N ASP A 159 -6.66 -2.94 16.07
CA ASP A 159 -5.45 -3.75 16.22
C ASP A 159 -4.33 -2.90 16.82
N LEU A 160 -3.34 -3.53 17.45
CA LEU A 160 -2.22 -2.88 18.12
C LEU A 160 -0.98 -2.93 17.22
N ILE A 161 -0.34 -1.78 17.01
CA ILE A 161 0.93 -1.64 16.27
C ILE A 161 2.01 -1.15 17.23
N VAL A 162 3.15 -1.84 17.23
CA VAL A 162 4.31 -1.53 18.07
C VAL A 162 5.58 -1.53 17.23
N GLY A 163 6.43 -0.53 17.44
CA GLY A 163 7.81 -0.51 16.93
C GLY A 163 8.79 -0.66 18.08
N ILE A 164 9.81 -1.49 17.91
CA ILE A 164 10.91 -1.68 18.87
C ILE A 164 12.19 -1.22 18.19
N GLU A 165 12.79 -0.16 18.73
CA GLU A 165 14.04 0.39 18.22
C GLU A 165 15.20 -0.55 18.52
N MET A 166 15.96 -0.86 17.48
CA MET A 166 17.13 -1.74 17.52
C MET A 166 18.39 -0.92 17.21
N GLU A 167 19.55 -1.58 17.31
CA GLU A 167 20.81 -1.01 16.83
C GLU A 167 20.78 -0.76 15.31
N ASP A 168 21.74 0.03 14.81
CA ASP A 168 21.88 0.38 13.39
C ASP A 168 20.60 0.92 12.72
N HIS A 169 19.76 1.61 13.50
CA HIS A 169 18.50 2.22 13.05
C HIS A 169 17.45 1.22 12.55
N PHE A 170 17.60 -0.07 12.86
CA PHE A 170 16.56 -1.04 12.60
C PHE A 170 15.35 -0.81 13.53
N LEU A 171 14.18 -1.16 13.02
CA LEU A 171 12.92 -1.18 13.75
C LEU A 171 12.31 -2.57 13.58
N SER A 172 12.14 -3.30 14.68
CA SER A 172 11.24 -4.46 14.70
C SER A 172 9.81 -3.94 14.80
N LEU A 173 9.05 -4.10 13.72
CA LEU A 173 7.67 -3.66 13.60
C LEU A 173 6.74 -4.86 13.80
N ARG A 174 5.85 -4.75 14.80
CA ARG A 174 4.91 -5.81 15.17
C ARG A 174 3.48 -5.29 15.13
N ALA A 175 2.55 -6.14 14.75
CA ALA A 175 1.12 -5.87 14.88
C ALA A 175 0.42 -7.04 15.56
N TYR A 176 -0.60 -6.75 16.35
CA TYR A 176 -1.35 -7.72 17.14
C TYR A 176 -2.85 -7.49 17.01
N THR A 177 -3.61 -8.58 17.02
CA THR A 177 -5.08 -8.57 17.08
C THR A 177 -5.58 -9.51 18.19
N LEU A 178 -6.88 -9.49 18.46
CA LEU A 178 -7.54 -10.42 19.38
C LEU A 178 -8.33 -11.49 18.63
N VAL A 179 -7.79 -12.71 18.58
CA VAL A 179 -8.53 -13.87 18.04
C VAL A 179 -9.28 -14.54 19.17
N LYS A 180 -10.61 -14.40 19.21
CA LYS A 180 -11.46 -14.93 20.30
C LYS A 180 -10.97 -14.51 21.70
N GLY A 181 -10.53 -13.25 21.82
CA GLY A 181 -10.00 -12.69 23.06
C GLY A 181 -8.56 -13.10 23.39
N VAL A 182 -7.88 -13.87 22.53
CA VAL A 182 -6.46 -14.21 22.69
C VAL A 182 -5.61 -13.25 21.87
N LEU A 183 -4.59 -12.66 22.50
CA LEU A 183 -3.63 -11.80 21.79
C LEU A 183 -2.81 -12.63 20.81
N THR A 184 -2.88 -12.26 19.54
CA THR A 184 -2.22 -12.94 18.44
C THR A 184 -1.41 -11.91 17.66
N ARG A 185 -0.11 -12.15 17.50
CA ARG A 185 0.74 -11.38 16.60
C ARG A 185 0.40 -11.75 15.16
N VAL A 186 0.15 -10.73 14.35
CA VAL A 186 -0.30 -10.83 12.95
C VAL A 186 0.61 -10.08 11.99
N LEU A 187 1.66 -9.42 12.48
CA LEU A 187 2.77 -8.93 11.68
C LEU A 187 4.04 -9.00 12.53
N SER A 188 5.14 -9.39 11.90
CA SER A 188 6.47 -9.13 12.37
C SER A 188 7.40 -8.92 11.19
N THR A 189 8.15 -7.84 11.23
CA THR A 189 9.16 -7.54 10.23
C THR A 189 10.22 -6.64 10.84
N VAL A 190 11.41 -6.63 10.23
CA VAL A 190 12.51 -5.77 10.62
C VAL A 190 12.88 -4.93 9.40
N ALA A 191 12.95 -3.61 9.58
CA ALA A 191 13.20 -2.64 8.52
C ALA A 191 14.07 -1.49 9.04
N GLN A 192 14.62 -0.68 8.14
CA GLN A 192 15.28 0.60 8.45
C GLN A 192 14.39 1.76 7.96
N PRO A 193 13.28 2.06 8.66
CA PRO A 193 12.27 2.97 8.12
C PRO A 193 12.71 4.44 8.24
N SER A 194 12.49 5.16 7.14
CA SER A 194 12.35 6.63 7.16
C SER A 194 10.98 7.08 7.67
N SER A 195 9.93 6.27 7.43
CA SER A 195 8.62 6.45 8.04
C SER A 195 7.80 5.17 8.00
N VAL A 196 6.83 5.07 8.91
CA VAL A 196 5.80 4.02 8.92
C VAL A 196 4.45 4.72 8.87
N GLU A 197 3.52 4.23 8.06
CA GLU A 197 2.22 4.87 7.84
C GLU A 197 1.10 3.83 7.82
N VAL A 198 -0.11 4.25 8.18
CA VAL A 198 -1.33 3.47 7.99
C VAL A 198 -2.24 4.19 7.01
N ALA A 199 -2.66 3.49 5.95
CA ALA A 199 -3.60 3.99 4.96
C ALA A 199 -4.77 3.01 4.82
N GLY A 200 -5.90 3.35 5.45
CA GLY A 200 -7.00 2.40 5.58
C GLY A 200 -6.55 1.18 6.39
N ARG A 201 -6.44 0.03 5.72
CA ARG A 201 -6.05 -1.26 6.33
C ARG A 201 -4.61 -1.68 6.00
N ASP A 202 -3.91 -0.87 5.22
CA ASP A 202 -2.55 -1.14 4.81
C ASP A 202 -1.57 -0.52 5.79
N LEU A 203 -0.59 -1.31 6.21
CA LEU A 203 0.59 -0.80 6.88
C LEU A 203 1.70 -0.59 5.84
N ILE A 204 2.23 0.61 5.79
CA ILE A 204 3.19 1.04 4.77
C ILE A 204 4.51 1.37 5.47
N VAL A 205 5.59 0.77 5.01
CA VAL A 205 6.94 1.03 5.48
C VAL A 205 7.71 1.71 4.36
N TRP A 206 8.26 2.88 4.66
CA TRP A 206 9.12 3.62 3.74
C TRP A 206 10.57 3.51 4.21
N GLU A 207 11.44 2.93 3.40
CA GLU A 207 12.88 2.82 3.67
C GLU A 207 13.64 3.65 2.63
N PRO A 208 14.75 4.31 2.98
CA PRO A 208 15.57 4.95 1.96
C PRO A 208 16.12 3.89 0.99
N TRP A 209 16.29 4.26 -0.28
CA TRP A 209 16.85 3.36 -1.29
C TRP A 209 18.33 3.66 -1.52
N THR A 210 19.05 2.73 -2.14
CA THR A 210 20.47 2.89 -2.50
C THR A 210 20.69 4.02 -3.52
N THR A 211 19.67 4.33 -4.32
CA THR A 211 19.69 5.49 -5.22
C THR A 211 19.26 6.75 -4.45
N PRO A 212 20.07 7.83 -4.46
CA PRO A 212 19.73 9.07 -3.77
C PRO A 212 18.35 9.61 -4.15
N HIS A 213 17.61 10.13 -3.16
CA HIS A 213 16.25 10.65 -3.32
C HIS A 213 15.20 9.62 -3.78
N TYR A 214 15.47 8.32 -3.65
CA TYR A 214 14.47 7.28 -3.79
C TYR A 214 14.24 6.58 -2.45
N ALA A 215 13.03 6.04 -2.29
CA ALA A 215 12.62 5.26 -1.16
C ALA A 215 11.92 3.98 -1.65
N LEU A 216 12.17 2.88 -0.94
CA LEU A 216 11.38 1.67 -1.04
C LEU A 216 10.10 1.86 -0.23
N ARG A 217 8.96 1.59 -0.86
CA ARG A 217 7.64 1.56 -0.22
C ARG A 217 7.16 0.11 -0.16
N SER A 218 7.19 -0.48 1.03
CA SER A 218 6.67 -1.82 1.30
C SER A 218 5.25 -1.73 1.86
N VAL A 219 4.32 -2.51 1.32
CA VAL A 219 2.91 -2.52 1.76
C VAL A 219 2.55 -3.89 2.31
N TYR A 220 2.05 -3.89 3.54
CA TYR A 220 1.52 -5.07 4.22
C TYR A 220 0.00 -4.92 4.35
N THR A 221 -0.74 -5.96 3.96
CA THR A 221 -2.20 -5.96 4.00
C THR A 221 -2.68 -7.25 4.66
N TRP A 222 -3.77 -7.14 5.41
CA TRP A 222 -4.43 -8.28 6.01
C TRP A 222 -4.84 -9.34 4.98
N ASN A 223 -4.40 -10.57 5.18
CA ASN A 223 -4.87 -11.74 4.48
C ASN A 223 -5.80 -12.55 5.40
N THR A 224 -7.08 -12.61 5.03
CA THR A 224 -8.11 -13.35 5.78
C THR A 224 -7.89 -14.86 5.79
N GLN A 225 -7.16 -15.43 4.82
CA GLN A 225 -6.89 -16.86 4.74
C GLN A 225 -5.79 -17.27 5.71
N ASN A 226 -4.72 -16.48 5.78
CA ASN A 226 -3.55 -16.76 6.63
C ASN A 226 -3.68 -16.13 8.03
N HIS A 227 -4.69 -15.29 8.24
CA HIS A 227 -4.87 -14.48 9.43
C HIS A 227 -3.62 -13.66 9.79
N TYR A 228 -2.93 -13.13 8.77
CA TYR A 228 -1.66 -12.43 8.90
C TYR A 228 -1.58 -11.23 7.94
N MET A 229 -0.78 -10.22 8.29
CA MET A 229 -0.46 -9.08 7.45
C MET A 229 0.63 -9.48 6.45
N ASP A 230 0.20 -9.96 5.29
CA ASP A 230 1.12 -10.40 4.24
C ASP A 230 1.77 -9.19 3.56
N PHE A 231 3.04 -9.35 3.21
CA PHE A 231 3.69 -8.48 2.25
C PHE A 231 2.99 -8.58 0.89
N ARG A 232 2.48 -7.47 0.38
CA ARG A 232 1.70 -7.44 -0.87
C ARG A 232 2.50 -6.93 -2.06
N ARG A 233 3.28 -5.88 -1.85
CA ARG A 233 4.03 -5.21 -2.92
C ARG A 233 5.14 -4.35 -2.32
N TYR A 234 6.19 -4.19 -3.10
CA TYR A 234 7.12 -3.08 -2.97
C TYR A 234 7.09 -2.18 -4.20
N GLU A 235 7.41 -0.91 -4.00
CA GLU A 235 7.65 0.06 -5.07
C GLU A 235 8.89 0.88 -4.75
N ILE A 236 9.71 1.18 -5.75
CA ILE A 236 10.75 2.19 -5.61
C ILE A 236 10.15 3.51 -6.10
N ARG A 237 10.09 4.50 -5.22
CA ARG A 237 9.48 5.81 -5.46
C ARG A 237 10.51 6.90 -5.25
N ARG A 238 10.36 8.04 -5.92
CA ARG A 238 11.11 9.23 -5.53
C ARG A 238 10.66 9.61 -4.11
N ALA A 239 11.61 9.80 -3.20
CA ALA A 239 11.35 10.29 -1.86
C ALA A 239 10.79 11.71 -1.99
N GLU A 240 9.60 11.93 -1.44
CA GLU A 240 9.08 13.30 -1.33
C GLU A 240 9.98 14.05 -0.34
N SER A 241 10.57 15.15 -0.80
CA SER A 241 11.30 16.05 0.08
C SER A 241 10.28 16.60 1.07
N GLY A 242 10.43 16.32 2.36
CA GLY A 242 9.45 16.64 3.39
C GLY A 242 8.91 18.05 3.21
N ALA A 243 7.57 18.19 3.20
CA ALA A 243 6.92 19.48 3.18
C ALA A 243 7.50 20.34 4.32
N ALA A 244 8.15 21.46 3.96
CA ALA A 244 8.56 22.45 4.94
C ALA A 244 7.32 22.84 5.77
N PRO A 245 7.43 22.98 7.11
CA PRO A 245 6.32 23.47 7.90
C PRO A 245 5.86 24.80 7.31
N ALA A 246 4.56 24.88 6.99
CA ALA A 246 3.95 26.13 6.54
C ALA A 246 4.27 27.20 7.60
N THR A 247 5.05 28.20 7.20
CA THR A 247 5.30 29.37 8.04
C THR A 247 3.94 29.97 8.38
N PRO A 248 3.60 30.17 9.67
CA PRO A 248 2.37 30.87 10.02
C PRO A 248 2.37 32.23 9.32
N ARG A 249 1.32 32.51 8.54
CA ARG A 249 1.09 33.86 8.02
C ARG A 249 0.79 34.75 9.21
N ASP A 250 1.72 35.65 9.52
CA ASP A 250 1.57 36.69 10.52
C ASP A 250 0.39 37.60 10.14
N PRO A 251 -0.68 37.70 10.95
CA PRO A 251 -1.81 38.56 10.69
C PRO A 251 -1.57 39.95 11.30
N GLU A 252 -0.47 40.63 10.99
CA GLU A 252 -0.29 42.01 11.44
C GLU A 252 0.31 42.91 10.36
N ARG A 253 -0.51 43.20 9.34
CA ARG A 253 -0.37 44.41 8.51
C ARG A 253 -1.73 44.96 8.11
N ARG A 254 -2.45 45.51 9.08
CA ARG A 254 -3.40 46.61 8.86
C ARG A 254 -3.28 47.60 10.02
N ARG A 255 -2.48 48.63 9.79
CA ARG A 255 -2.75 49.99 10.27
C ARG A 255 -2.63 50.91 9.07
#